data_AF-A0A917KAM3-F1
#
_entry.id   AF-A0A917KAM3-F1
#
_cell.length_a   1.000
_cell.length_b   1.000
_cell.length_c   1.000
_cell.angle_alpha   90.00
_cell.angle_beta   90.00
_cell.angle_gamma   90.00
#
_symmetry.space_group_name_H-M   'P 1'
#
loop_
_entity.id
_entity.type
_entity.pdbx_description
1 polymer ?
#
loop_
_entity_poly.entity_id
_entity_poly.type
_entity_poly.pdbx_seq_one_letter_code
_entity_poly.pdbx_strand_id
1 'polypeptide(L)'
;MPDRSAPTEALDRIKADALTLHQALRTNSIGHAHALAARITDAQDIAGAALRLFLDLAQHTPHTTAGELLLLDHIAQIAKAAQDASAELTAALARAVENQRRRANATTGPAVLIRPSPQQFIESATDLLDRIPALHHAIHHDRLIPPSRLTHQPH
;
A
#
# COMPACT_ATOMS: atom_id res chain seq x y z
N MET A 1 2.07 -19.10 -24.90
CA MET A 1 1.67 -19.12 -23.48
C MET A 1 2.08 -17.80 -22.86
N PRO A 2 1.23 -17.10 -22.09
CA PRO A 2 1.67 -15.91 -21.37
C PRO A 2 2.72 -16.32 -20.35
N ASP A 3 3.79 -15.54 -20.24
CA ASP A 3 4.91 -15.79 -19.34
C ASP A 3 4.43 -15.70 -17.88
N ARG A 4 4.24 -16.84 -17.23
CA ARG A 4 3.83 -16.91 -15.80
C ARG A 4 4.84 -16.24 -14.85
N SER A 5 6.04 -15.94 -15.33
CA SER A 5 7.11 -15.24 -14.62
C SER A 5 6.79 -13.77 -14.39
N ALA A 6 6.15 -13.10 -15.36
CA ALA A 6 5.94 -11.64 -15.32
C ALA A 6 5.02 -11.16 -14.18
N PRO A 7 3.89 -11.83 -13.85
CA PRO A 7 3.05 -11.42 -12.73
C PRO A 7 3.70 -11.61 -11.36
N THR A 8 4.53 -12.64 -11.22
CA THR A 8 5.21 -12.96 -9.95
C THR A 8 6.34 -11.96 -9.69
N GLU A 9 7.13 -11.64 -10.72
CA GLU A 9 8.16 -10.61 -10.64
C GLU A 9 7.58 -9.22 -10.34
N ALA A 10 6.45 -8.87 -10.97
CA ALA A 10 5.74 -7.63 -10.68
C ALA A 10 5.28 -7.55 -9.20
N LEU A 11 4.74 -8.64 -8.66
CA LEU A 11 4.34 -8.71 -7.25
C LEU A 11 5.53 -8.59 -6.29
N ASP A 12 6.64 -9.25 -6.60
CA ASP A 12 7.86 -9.15 -5.78
C ASP A 12 8.44 -7.74 -5.79
N ARG A 13 8.39 -7.05 -6.94
CA ARG A 13 8.79 -5.66 -7.04
C ARG A 13 7.88 -4.73 -6.23
N ILE A 14 6.57 -4.88 -6.35
CA ILE A 14 5.59 -4.12 -5.55
C ILE A 14 5.84 -4.29 -4.05
N LYS A 15 6.11 -5.52 -3.60
CA LYS A 15 6.47 -5.81 -2.21
C LYS A 15 7.77 -5.10 -1.80
N ALA A 16 8.82 -5.18 -2.62
CA ALA A 16 10.11 -4.56 -2.33
C ALA A 16 10.00 -3.03 -2.26
N ASP A 17 9.23 -2.42 -3.16
CA ASP A 17 8.97 -0.98 -3.18
C ASP A 17 8.19 -0.56 -1.92
N ALA A 18 7.16 -1.32 -1.52
CA ALA A 18 6.40 -1.08 -0.29
C ALA A 18 7.28 -1.16 0.97
N LEU A 19 8.17 -2.16 1.07
CA LEU A 19 9.12 -2.28 2.19
C LEU A 19 10.11 -1.12 2.23
N THR A 20 10.61 -0.71 1.07
CA THR A 20 11.52 0.44 0.94
C THR A 20 10.85 1.72 1.41
N LEU A 21 9.60 1.96 0.98
CA LEU A 21 8.81 3.10 1.40
C LEU A 21 8.53 3.08 2.90
N HIS A 22 8.09 1.94 3.44
CA HIS A 22 7.88 1.75 4.88
C HIS A 22 9.14 2.09 5.68
N GLN A 23 10.32 1.59 5.25
CA GLN A 23 11.57 1.89 5.93
C GLN A 23 11.96 3.37 5.82
N ALA A 24 11.67 4.01 4.69
CA ALA A 24 11.90 5.43 4.51
C ALA A 24 11.01 6.31 5.42
N LEU A 25 9.77 5.89 5.67
CA LEU A 25 8.84 6.55 6.61
C LEU A 25 9.28 6.37 8.06
N ARG A 26 9.82 5.20 8.42
CA ARG A 26 10.37 4.96 9.77
C ARG A 26 11.63 5.76 10.08
N THR A 27 12.48 5.98 9.08
CA THR A 27 13.82 6.57 9.28
C THR A 27 13.84 8.09 9.16
N ASN A 28 12.90 8.70 8.43
CA ASN A 28 12.87 10.14 8.23
C ASN A 28 11.85 10.83 9.13
N SER A 29 12.34 11.75 9.97
CA SER A 29 11.48 12.61 10.78
C SER A 29 10.76 13.66 9.91
N ILE A 30 9.55 14.03 10.35
CA ILE A 30 8.47 14.83 9.74
C ILE A 30 8.88 16.22 9.19
N GLY A 31 10.17 16.58 9.21
CA GLY A 31 10.63 17.95 8.99
C GLY A 31 10.57 18.48 7.55
N HIS A 32 10.48 17.62 6.53
CA HIS A 32 10.72 18.05 5.14
C HIS A 32 9.53 17.74 4.23
N ALA A 33 8.75 18.77 3.91
CA ALA A 33 7.62 18.69 2.97
C ALA A 33 7.99 18.05 1.62
N HIS A 34 9.20 18.32 1.13
CA HIS A 34 9.73 17.69 -0.09
C HIS A 34 9.94 16.18 0.05
N ALA A 35 10.45 15.72 1.19
CA ALA A 35 10.60 14.30 1.46
C ALA A 35 9.24 13.60 1.50
N LEU A 36 8.25 14.24 2.15
CA LEU A 36 6.89 13.69 2.22
C LEU A 36 6.19 13.68 0.85
N ALA A 37 6.41 14.69 0.02
CA ALA A 37 5.92 14.70 -1.36
C ALA A 37 6.50 13.54 -2.18
N ALA A 38 7.80 13.25 -2.05
CA ALA A 38 8.40 12.08 -2.69
C ALA A 38 7.75 10.77 -2.19
N ARG A 39 7.46 10.65 -0.89
CA ARG A 39 6.79 9.45 -0.33
C ARG A 39 5.34 9.29 -0.82
N ILE A 40 4.64 10.39 -1.08
CA ILE A 40 3.32 10.36 -1.71
C ILE A 40 3.44 9.77 -3.12
N THR A 41 4.42 10.22 -3.91
CA THR A 41 4.69 9.69 -5.24
C THR A 41 5.07 8.21 -5.20
N ASP A 42 5.97 7.80 -4.30
CA ASP A 42 6.34 6.39 -4.10
C ASP A 42 5.09 5.52 -3.84
N ALA A 43 4.19 5.96 -2.95
CA ALA A 43 2.94 5.25 -2.65
C ALA A 43 1.99 5.17 -3.86
N GLN A 44 1.90 6.25 -4.65
CA GLN A 44 1.08 6.30 -5.86
C GLN A 44 1.62 5.37 -6.95
N ASP A 45 2.95 5.28 -7.09
CA ASP A 45 3.59 4.39 -8.05
C ASP A 45 3.35 2.92 -7.70
N ILE A 46 3.40 2.56 -6.41
CA ILE A 46 3.03 1.22 -5.93
C ILE A 46 1.56 0.92 -6.27
N ALA A 47 0.64 1.83 -5.96
CA ALA A 47 -0.78 1.67 -6.27
C ALA A 47 -1.01 1.51 -7.78
N GLY A 48 -0.34 2.33 -8.60
CA GLY A 48 -0.40 2.27 -10.05
C GLY A 48 0.15 0.97 -10.62
N ALA A 49 1.26 0.46 -10.09
CA ALA A 49 1.81 -0.83 -10.49
C ALA A 49 0.86 -1.99 -10.17
N ALA A 50 0.28 -2.00 -8.96
CA ALA A 50 -0.69 -3.01 -8.55
C ALA A 50 -1.98 -2.97 -9.39
N LEU A 51 -2.47 -1.77 -9.71
CA LEU A 51 -3.65 -1.62 -10.57
C LEU A 51 -3.40 -2.08 -12.01
N ARG A 52 -2.24 -1.76 -12.59
CA ARG A 52 -1.86 -2.26 -13.92
C ARG A 52 -1.82 -3.78 -13.92
N LEU A 53 -1.19 -4.38 -12.92
CA LEU A 53 -1.15 -5.83 -12.77
C LEU A 53 -2.56 -6.44 -12.65
N PHE A 54 -3.44 -5.81 -11.86
CA PHE A 54 -4.84 -6.23 -11.74
C PHE A 54 -5.53 -6.22 -13.10
N LEU A 55 -5.42 -5.12 -13.85
CA LEU A 55 -6.06 -4.97 -15.16
C LEU A 55 -5.51 -5.96 -16.18
N ASP A 56 -4.20 -6.16 -16.21
CA ASP A 56 -3.54 -7.12 -17.09
C ASP A 56 -4.05 -8.54 -16.81
N LEU A 57 -4.12 -8.96 -15.54
CA LEU A 57 -4.64 -10.26 -15.16
C LEU A 57 -6.14 -10.38 -15.46
N ALA A 58 -6.92 -9.33 -15.15
CA ALA A 58 -8.35 -9.27 -15.35
C ALA A 58 -8.73 -9.45 -16.84
N GLN A 59 -7.94 -8.88 -17.75
CA GLN A 59 -8.20 -8.92 -19.19
C GLN A 59 -7.73 -10.21 -19.87
N HIS A 60 -6.64 -10.82 -19.40
CA HIS A 60 -5.96 -11.90 -20.13
C HIS A 60 -6.19 -13.30 -19.56
N THR A 61 -6.91 -13.43 -18.46
CA THR A 61 -7.19 -14.72 -17.81
C THR A 61 -8.70 -14.96 -17.73
N PRO A 62 -9.25 -16.05 -18.27
CA PRO A 62 -10.63 -16.43 -17.97
C PRO A 62 -10.72 -16.84 -16.49
N HIS A 63 -11.26 -15.96 -15.64
CA HIS A 63 -11.41 -16.15 -14.18
C HIS A 63 -12.48 -17.19 -13.85
N THR A 64 -12.15 -18.44 -14.11
CA THR A 64 -13.08 -19.57 -14.02
C THR A 64 -12.97 -20.29 -12.69
N THR A 65 -11.95 -19.96 -11.90
CA THR A 65 -11.69 -20.59 -10.60
C THR A 65 -11.74 -19.59 -9.45
N ALA A 66 -12.11 -20.08 -8.26
CA ALA A 66 -12.10 -19.28 -7.03
C ALA A 66 -10.69 -18.75 -6.70
N GLY A 67 -9.63 -19.52 -7.01
CA GLY A 67 -8.25 -19.08 -6.78
C GLY A 67 -7.83 -17.90 -7.65
N GLU A 68 -8.31 -17.81 -8.90
CA GLU A 68 -8.05 -16.67 -9.79
C GLU A 68 -8.79 -15.41 -9.31
N LEU A 69 -10.03 -15.56 -8.82
CA LEU A 69 -10.79 -14.44 -8.23
C LEU A 69 -10.16 -13.95 -6.93
N LEU A 70 -9.69 -14.86 -6.07
CA LEU A 70 -8.96 -14.50 -4.84
C LEU A 70 -7.64 -13.80 -5.14
N LEU A 71 -6.90 -14.23 -6.17
CA LEU A 71 -5.69 -13.54 -6.62
C LEU A 71 -6.00 -12.09 -7.03
N LEU A 72 -7.05 -11.88 -7.83
CA LEU A 72 -7.48 -10.55 -8.23
C LEU A 72 -7.89 -9.68 -7.03
N ASP A 73 -8.65 -10.24 -6.09
CA ASP A 73 -9.03 -9.52 -4.87
C ASP A 73 -7.79 -9.11 -4.07
N HIS A 74 -6.85 -10.01 -3.82
CA HIS A 74 -5.61 -9.67 -3.11
C HIS A 74 -4.80 -8.57 -3.80
N ILE A 75 -4.69 -8.59 -5.13
CA ILE A 75 -4.01 -7.52 -5.89
C ILE A 75 -4.77 -6.20 -5.79
N ALA A 76 -6.11 -6.23 -5.83
CA ALA A 76 -6.93 -5.03 -5.61
C ALA A 76 -6.75 -4.47 -4.19
N GLN A 77 -6.65 -5.34 -3.16
CA GLN A 77 -6.37 -4.91 -1.79
C GLN A 77 -4.96 -4.29 -1.66
N ILE A 78 -3.96 -4.81 -2.38
CA ILE A 78 -2.62 -4.18 -2.43
C ILE A 78 -2.70 -2.77 -3.03
N ALA A 79 -3.37 -2.62 -4.18
CA ALA A 79 -3.54 -1.33 -4.83
C ALA A 79 -4.25 -0.34 -3.91
N LYS A 80 -5.31 -0.79 -3.24
CA LYS A 80 -6.07 -0.01 -2.26
C LYS A 80 -5.22 0.40 -1.08
N ALA A 81 -4.47 -0.52 -0.47
CA ALA A 81 -3.61 -0.20 0.68
C ALA A 81 -2.57 0.87 0.34
N ALA A 82 -1.94 0.79 -0.83
CA ALA A 82 -0.99 1.79 -1.31
C ALA A 82 -1.66 3.14 -1.60
N GLN A 83 -2.87 3.13 -2.18
CA GLN A 83 -3.65 4.34 -2.43
C GLN A 83 -4.08 5.02 -1.13
N ASP A 84 -4.58 4.27 -0.16
CA ASP A 84 -4.96 4.77 1.16
C ASP A 84 -3.74 5.34 1.89
N ALA A 85 -2.57 4.68 1.80
CA ALA A 85 -1.32 5.20 2.35
C ALA A 85 -0.93 6.54 1.70
N SER A 86 -1.06 6.69 0.38
CA SER A 86 -0.83 7.96 -0.31
C SER A 86 -1.76 9.08 0.19
N ALA A 87 -3.04 8.76 0.42
CA ALA A 87 -4.01 9.71 0.96
C ALA A 87 -3.62 10.18 2.37
N GLU A 88 -3.20 9.25 3.23
CA GLU A 88 -2.75 9.57 4.59
C GLU A 88 -1.47 10.42 4.58
N LEU A 89 -0.49 10.11 3.72
CA LEU A 89 0.71 10.94 3.56
C LEU A 89 0.37 12.36 3.03
N THR A 90 -0.63 12.46 2.17
CA THR A 90 -1.14 13.76 1.69
C THR A 90 -1.79 14.55 2.81
N ALA A 91 -2.57 13.90 3.67
CA ALA A 91 -3.14 14.51 4.87
C ALA A 91 -2.04 14.95 5.86
N ALA A 92 -1.00 14.14 6.04
CA ALA A 92 0.17 14.49 6.84
C ALA A 92 0.86 15.76 6.31
N LEU A 93 1.05 15.88 4.99
CA LEU A 93 1.68 17.04 4.36
C LEU A 93 0.85 18.30 4.55
N ALA A 94 -0.46 18.24 4.25
CA ALA A 94 -1.36 19.36 4.45
C ALA A 94 -1.34 19.83 5.91
N ARG A 95 -1.29 18.88 6.85
CA ARG A 95 -1.23 19.18 8.29
C ARG A 95 0.10 19.80 8.70
N ALA A 96 1.22 19.32 8.15
CA ALA A 96 2.55 19.88 8.42
C ALA A 96 2.67 21.32 7.91
N VAL A 97 2.20 21.59 6.69
CA VAL A 97 2.17 22.94 6.10
C VAL A 97 1.29 23.89 6.92
N GLU A 98 0.10 23.44 7.33
CA GLU A 98 -0.77 24.25 8.19
C GLU A 98 -0.13 24.55 9.54
N ASN A 99 0.54 23.56 10.16
CA ASN A 99 1.25 23.76 11.42
C ASN A 99 2.41 24.75 11.27
N GLN A 100 3.16 24.69 10.16
CA GLN A 100 4.22 25.64 9.85
C GLN A 100 3.68 27.06 9.68
N ARG A 101 2.60 27.21 8.89
CA ARG A 101 1.92 28.51 8.69
C ARG A 101 1.47 29.12 10.02
N ARG A 102 0.87 28.32 10.89
CA ARG A 102 0.43 28.78 12.21
C ARG A 102 1.60 29.21 13.10
N ARG A 103 2.69 28.45 13.11
CA ARG A 103 3.91 28.81 13.85
C ARG A 103 4.50 30.13 13.38
N ALA A 104 4.49 30.38 12.07
CA ALA A 104 4.96 31.65 11.50
C ALA A 104 4.07 32.84 11.88
N ASN A 105 2.77 32.62 12.04
CA ASN A 105 1.78 33.67 12.35
C ASN A 105 1.51 33.83 13.86
N ALA A 106 2.10 33.00 14.72
CA ALA A 106 1.84 33.03 16.16
C ALA A 106 2.66 34.13 16.84
N THR A 107 2.01 35.21 17.26
CA THR A 107 2.61 36.26 18.10
C THR A 107 2.59 35.94 19.60
N THR A 108 1.73 35.02 20.06
CA THR A 108 1.60 34.66 21.48
C THR A 108 1.15 33.19 21.65
N GLY A 109 2.09 32.34 22.07
CA GLY A 109 1.83 30.99 22.62
C GLY A 109 1.43 29.89 21.62
N PRO A 110 1.68 28.60 21.95
CA PRO A 110 1.36 27.48 21.07
C PRO A 110 -0.15 27.24 21.00
N ALA A 111 -0.71 27.29 19.79
CA ALA A 111 -2.09 26.92 19.53
C ALA A 111 -2.29 25.39 19.71
N VAL A 112 -2.97 25.00 20.78
CA VAL A 112 -3.37 23.60 21.02
C VAL A 112 -4.47 23.22 20.04
N LEU A 113 -4.27 22.13 19.30
CA LEU A 113 -5.19 21.68 18.26
C LEU A 113 -5.55 20.22 18.52
N ILE A 114 -6.82 19.95 18.82
CA ILE A 114 -7.39 18.60 18.94
C ILE A 114 -7.71 18.11 17.51
N ARG A 115 -6.68 17.74 16.76
CA ARG A 115 -6.79 17.12 15.43
C ARG A 115 -5.60 16.18 15.24
N PRO A 116 -5.70 15.16 14.38
CA PRO A 116 -4.58 14.28 14.11
C PRO A 116 -3.33 15.08 13.76
N SER A 117 -2.22 14.68 14.36
CA SER A 117 -0.90 15.23 14.06
C SER A 117 -0.40 14.66 12.71
N PRO A 118 0.53 15.34 12.03
CA PRO A 118 1.17 14.76 10.85
C PRO A 118 1.77 13.37 11.11
N GLN A 119 2.27 13.13 12.33
CA GLN A 119 2.83 11.84 12.74
C GLN A 119 1.78 10.73 12.75
N GLN A 120 0.59 11.00 13.27
CA GLN A 120 -0.49 10.00 13.33
C GLN A 120 -0.93 9.57 11.92
N PHE A 121 -0.91 10.48 10.95
CA PHE A 121 -1.16 10.15 9.56
C PHE A 121 -0.03 9.31 8.95
N ILE A 122 1.24 9.61 9.28
CA ILE A 122 2.39 8.81 8.83
C ILE A 122 2.35 7.40 9.43
N GLU A 123 1.97 7.27 10.70
CA GLU A 123 1.77 5.97 11.36
C GLU A 123 0.65 5.16 10.68
N SER A 124 -0.50 5.80 10.40
CA SER A 124 -1.59 5.18 9.63
C SER A 124 -1.11 4.70 8.24
N ALA A 125 -0.36 5.54 7.51
CA ALA A 125 0.22 5.16 6.22
C ALA A 125 1.20 3.98 6.32
N THR A 126 1.98 3.93 7.39
CA THR A 126 2.94 2.85 7.68
C THR A 126 2.21 1.53 7.91
N ASP A 127 1.15 1.55 8.73
CA ASP A 127 0.31 0.37 9.00
C ASP A 127 -0.40 -0.14 7.73
N LEU A 128 -0.77 0.76 6.82
CA LEU A 128 -1.36 0.40 5.52
C LEU A 128 -0.33 -0.28 4.61
N LEU A 129 0.89 0.23 4.54
CA LEU A 129 1.97 -0.38 3.75
C LEU A 129 2.39 -1.76 4.28
N ASP A 130 2.35 -1.96 5.60
CA ASP A 130 2.65 -3.26 6.23
C ASP A 130 1.67 -4.38 5.84
N ARG A 131 0.48 -4.03 5.33
CA ARG A 131 -0.48 -5.02 4.80
C ARG A 131 -0.02 -5.60 3.47
N ILE A 132 0.80 -4.90 2.69
CA ILE A 132 1.20 -5.32 1.34
C ILE A 132 2.06 -6.60 1.38
N PRO A 133 3.10 -6.71 2.23
CA PRO A 133 3.83 -7.98 2.41
C PRO A 133 2.95 -9.14 2.89
N ALA A 134 1.96 -8.87 3.76
CA ALA A 134 1.05 -9.92 4.24
C ALA A 134 0.14 -10.45 3.13
N LEU A 135 -0.39 -9.57 2.28
CA LEU A 135 -1.18 -9.93 1.09
C LEU A 135 -0.34 -10.68 0.06
N HIS A 136 0.90 -10.26 -0.16
CA HIS A 136 1.86 -10.99 -1.00
C HIS A 136 2.09 -12.42 -0.50
N HIS A 137 2.30 -12.58 0.82
CA HIS A 137 2.47 -13.90 1.41
C HIS A 137 1.23 -14.78 1.25
N ALA A 138 0.02 -14.22 1.44
CA ALA A 138 -1.23 -14.93 1.21
C ALA A 138 -1.36 -15.42 -0.25
N ILE A 139 -1.03 -14.58 -1.23
CA ILE A 139 -1.01 -14.97 -2.66
C ILE A 139 -0.05 -16.15 -2.91
N HIS A 140 1.14 -16.14 -2.32
CA HIS A 140 2.08 -17.24 -2.46
C HIS A 140 1.56 -18.53 -1.82
N HIS A 141 0.95 -18.44 -0.64
CA HIS A 141 0.40 -19.60 0.05
C HIS A 141 -0.78 -20.22 -0.71
N ASP A 142 -1.70 -19.40 -1.23
CA ASP A 142 -2.88 -19.87 -1.96
C ASP A 142 -2.52 -20.53 -3.30
N ARG A 143 -1.41 -20.12 -3.92
CA ARG A 143 -0.87 -20.78 -5.12
C ARG A 143 -0.22 -22.14 -4.83
N LEU A 144 0.21 -22.39 -3.59
CA LEU A 144 0.86 -23.63 -3.18
C LEU A 144 -0.14 -24.72 -2.74
N ILE A 145 -1.39 -24.36 -2.43
CA ILE A 145 -2.44 -25.32 -2.04
C ILE A 145 -3.31 -25.66 -3.26
N PRO A 146 -3.25 -26.90 -3.78
CA PRO A 146 -4.17 -27.32 -4.82
C PRO A 146 -5.61 -27.37 -4.29
N PRO A 147 -6.63 -26.96 -5.08
CA PRO A 147 -8.04 -27.00 -4.66
C PRO A 147 -8.60 -28.41 -4.40
N SER A 148 -7.80 -29.47 -4.54
CA SER A 148 -8.21 -30.87 -4.40
C SER A 148 -8.35 -31.38 -2.96
N ARG A 149 -8.11 -30.56 -1.93
CA ARG A 149 -8.19 -30.98 -0.51
C ARG A 149 -9.51 -30.67 0.21
N LEU A 150 -10.57 -30.30 -0.49
CA LEU A 150 -11.89 -30.09 0.11
C LEU A 150 -12.94 -31.15 -0.26
N THR A 151 -12.57 -32.20 -1.00
CA THR A 151 -13.51 -33.27 -1.38
C THR A 151 -12.96 -34.65 -1.02
N HIS A 152 -12.95 -35.02 0.26
CA HIS A 152 -13.16 -36.40 0.70
C HIS A 152 -13.31 -36.45 2.22
N GLN A 153 -14.55 -36.44 2.69
CA GLN A 153 -14.90 -37.08 3.95
C GLN A 153 -15.76 -38.30 3.55
N PRO A 154 -15.23 -39.54 3.60
CA PRO A 154 -16.05 -40.72 3.44
C PRO A 154 -16.75 -41.03 4.77
N HIS A 155 -18.07 -41.17 4.65
CA HIS A 155 -19.04 -41.85 5.51
C HIS A 155 -19.00 -41.63 7.03
#